data_AF-W1YAD9-F1
#
_entry.id   AF-W1YAD9-F1
#
_cell.length_a   1.000
_cell.length_b   1.000
_cell.length_c   1.000
_cell.angle_alpha   90.00
_cell.angle_beta   90.00
_cell.angle_gamma   90.00
#
_symmetry.space_group_name_H-M   'P 1'
#
loop_
_entity.id
_entity.type
_entity.pdbx_description
1 polymer ?
#
loop_
_entity_poly.entity_id
_entity_poly.type
_entity_poly.pdbx_seq_one_letter_code
_entity_poly.pdbx_strand_id
1 'polypeptide(L)' 'GELYDFASTQLAPTISQIDGVGDVDVGGSSLPAVRVGLNPQALFNQGVSLDDVRSAISNANVRKPQGALEDGTHRWQI' A
#
# COMPACT_ATOMS: atom_id res chain seq x y z
N GLY A 1 9.70 -8.09 3.96
CA GLY A 1 10.13 -9.03 5.01
C GLY A 1 10.68 -8.18 6.13
N GLU A 2 10.40 -8.50 7.40
CA GLU A 2 10.56 -7.55 8.51
C GLU A 2 11.92 -6.84 8.56
N LEU A 3 13.01 -7.55 8.25
CA LEU A 3 14.35 -6.99 8.15
C LEU A 3 14.54 -5.98 6.99
N TYR A 4 13.96 -6.27 5.82
CA TYR A 4 13.98 -5.36 4.68
C TYR A 4 13.09 -4.13 4.92
N ASP A 5 11.95 -4.33 5.56
CA ASP A 5 11.03 -3.25 5.88
C ASP A 5 11.71 -2.30 6.89
N PHE A 6 12.41 -2.84 7.89
CA PHE A 6 13.25 -2.05 8.79
C PHE A 6 14.39 -1.32 8.04
N ALA A 7 15.12 -2.03 7.18
CA ALA A 7 16.23 -1.44 6.42
C ALA A 7 15.77 -0.32 5.47
N SER A 8 14.64 -0.49 4.78
CA SER A 8 14.12 0.48 3.80
C SER A 8 13.38 1.65 4.44
N THR A 9 12.65 1.45 5.54
CA THR A 9 11.82 2.50 6.13
C THR A 9 12.50 3.27 7.26
N GLN A 10 13.54 2.70 7.90
CA GLN A 10 14.25 3.35 8.99
C GLN A 10 15.73 3.57 8.68
N LEU A 11 16.45 2.53 8.25
CA LEU A 11 17.90 2.61 8.11
C LEU A 11 18.33 3.46 6.91
N ALA A 12 17.78 3.19 5.72
CA ALA A 12 18.14 3.91 4.51
C ALA A 12 17.86 5.42 4.61
N PRO A 13 16.67 5.88 5.05
CA PRO A 13 16.40 7.31 5.23
C PRO A 13 17.32 7.98 6.26
N THR A 14 17.76 7.24 7.29
CA THR A 14 18.68 7.75 8.32
C THR A 14 20.08 7.95 7.75
N ILE A 15 20.59 7.00 6.96
CA ILE A 15 21.92 7.09 6.36
C ILE A 15 21.97 8.15 5.25
N SER A 16 20.90 8.32 4.47
CA SER A 16 20.81 9.34 3.43
C SER A 16 20.91 10.78 3.95
N GLN A 17 20.73 11.01 5.25
CA GLN A 17 20.84 12.34 5.87
C GLN A 17 22.28 12.69 6.30
N ILE A 18 23.23 11.75 6.18
CA ILE A 18 24.63 11.99 6.54
C ILE A 18 25.30 12.80 5.42
N ASP A 19 25.95 13.90 5.79
CA ASP A 19 26.70 14.74 4.84
C ASP A 19 27.74 13.91 4.07
N GLY A 20 27.69 14.02 2.73
CA GLY A 20 28.56 13.28 1.82
C GLY A 20 27.97 11.96 1.31
N VAL A 21 26.77 11.55 1.74
CA VAL A 21 26.05 10.40 1.16
C VAL A 21 25.21 10.85 -0.04
N GLY A 22 25.49 10.27 -1.21
CA GLY A 22 24.76 10.59 -2.45
C GLY A 22 23.54 9.71 -2.70
N ASP A 23 23.64 8.40 -2.45
CA ASP A 23 22.55 7.44 -2.64
C ASP A 23 22.70 6.24 -1.70
N VAL A 24 21.58 5.62 -1.31
CA VAL A 24 21.53 4.45 -0.42
C VAL A 24 20.58 3.41 -1.00
N ASP A 25 21.15 2.29 -1.46
CA ASP A 25 20.38 1.15 -1.99
C ASP A 25 20.28 0.01 -0.96
N VAL A 26 19.09 -0.54 -0.79
CA VAL A 26 18.83 -1.70 0.08
C VAL A 26 18.74 -2.96 -0.76
N GLY A 27 19.87 -3.65 -0.92
CA GLY A 27 19.96 -4.93 -1.62
C GLY A 27 19.52 -6.12 -0.76
N GLY A 28 19.01 -7.16 -1.41
CA GLY A 28 18.76 -8.45 -0.76
C GLY A 28 17.48 -8.51 0.09
N SER A 29 16.32 -8.53 -0.57
CA SER A 29 15.11 -9.14 0.00
C SER A 29 14.05 -9.30 -1.08
N SER A 30 13.14 -10.25 -0.89
CA SER A 30 11.89 -10.24 -1.62
C SER A 30 11.04 -9.08 -1.10
N LEU A 31 10.71 -8.14 -2.00
CA LEU A 31 9.71 -7.12 -1.70
C LEU A 31 8.44 -7.82 -1.16
N PRO A 32 7.86 -7.34 -0.05
CA PRO A 32 6.62 -7.91 0.45
C PRO A 32 5.55 -7.82 -0.64
N ALA A 33 4.98 -8.96 -1.02
CA ALA A 33 3.94 -9.05 -2.04
C ALA A 33 2.70 -9.76 -1.48
N VAL A 34 1.55 -9.09 -1.57
CA VAL A 34 0.25 -9.71 -1.27
C VAL A 34 -0.22 -10.47 -2.50
N ARG A 35 -0.43 -11.79 -2.36
CA ARG A 35 -0.92 -12.65 -3.44
C ARG A 35 -2.38 -13.03 -3.18
N VAL A 36 -3.25 -12.82 -4.16
CA VAL A 36 -4.66 -13.22 -4.09
C VAL A 36 -4.87 -14.43 -5.00
N GLY A 37 -5.13 -15.59 -4.40
CA GLY A 37 -5.53 -16.79 -5.12
C GLY A 37 -7.03 -16.82 -5.34
N LEU A 38 -7.47 -17.10 -6.57
CA LEU A 38 -8.89 -17.19 -6.93
C LEU A 38 -9.25 -18.63 -7.29
N ASN A 39 -10.46 -19.06 -6.91
CA ASN A 39 -11.06 -20.32 -7.35
C ASN A 39 -12.12 -20.01 -8.42
N PRO A 40 -11.83 -20.20 -9.73
CA PRO A 40 -12.75 -19.84 -10.80
C PRO A 40 -14.08 -20.60 -10.75
N GLN A 41 -14.06 -21.86 -10.30
CA GLN A 41 -15.25 -22.70 -10.22
C GLN A 41 -16.21 -22.20 -9.13
N ALA A 42 -15.68 -21.82 -7.97
CA ALA A 42 -16.48 -21.23 -6.89
C ALA A 42 -17.04 -19.86 -7.29
N LEU A 43 -16.25 -19.02 -7.98
CA LEU A 43 -16.70 -17.72 -8.47
C LEU A 43 -17.83 -17.85 -9.50
N PHE A 44 -17.69 -18.78 -10.45
CA PHE A 44 -18.72 -19.04 -11.46
C PHE A 44 -20.04 -19.51 -10.84
N ASN A 45 -19.98 -20.41 -9.84
CA ASN A 45 -21.16 -20.88 -9.12
C ASN A 45 -21.89 -19.75 -8.35
N GLN A 46 -21.18 -18.68 -8.00
CA GLN A 46 -21.72 -17.49 -7.33
C GLN A 46 -22.09 -16.37 -8.33
N GLY A 47 -21.95 -16.61 -9.64
CA GLY A 47 -22.20 -15.60 -10.67
C GLY A 47 -21.20 -14.44 -10.68
N VAL A 48 -20.03 -14.60 -10.06
CA VAL A 48 -18.99 -13.56 -9.97
C VAL A 48 -17.94 -13.80 -11.06
N SER A 49 -17.67 -12.78 -11.87
CA SER A 49 -16.60 -12.87 -12.86
C SER A 49 -15.23 -12.57 -12.25
N LEU A 50 -14.16 -13.02 -12.91
CA LEU A 50 -12.79 -12.65 -12.51
C LEU A 50 -12.54 -11.14 -12.61
N ASP A 51 -13.23 -10.46 -13.53
CA ASP A 51 -13.11 -9.01 -13.70
C ASP A 51 -13.76 -8.24 -12.53
N ASP A 52 -14.88 -8.75 -12.01
CA ASP A 52 -15.54 -8.18 -10.83
C ASP A 52 -14.61 -8.23 -9.61
N VAL A 53 -13.92 -9.35 -9.42
CA VAL A 53 -12.94 -9.50 -8.33
C VAL A 53 -11.77 -8.53 -8.48
N ARG A 54 -11.24 -8.39 -9.71
CA ARG A 54 -10.17 -7.42 -10.01
C ARG A 54 -10.61 -5.99 -9.71
N SER A 55 -11.79 -5.61 -10.16
CA SER A 55 -12.37 -4.28 -9.95
C SER A 55 -12.63 -4.01 -8.48
N ALA A 56 -13.15 -4.99 -7.72
CA ALA A 56 -13.37 -4.87 -6.28
C ALA A 56 -12.05 -4.65 -5.51
N ILE A 57 -11.00 -5.42 -5.79
CA ILE A 57 -9.69 -5.26 -5.15
C ILE A 57 -9.10 -3.87 -5.46
N SER A 58 -9.18 -3.44 -6.72
CA SER A 58 -8.70 -2.12 -7.15
C SER A 58 -9.42 -0.99 -6.39
N ASN A 59 -10.75 -1.07 -6.33
CA ASN A 59 -11.58 -0.05 -5.66
C ASN A 59 -11.37 0.00 -4.14
N ALA A 60 -11.11 -1.15 -3.51
CA ALA A 60 -10.85 -1.23 -2.07
C ALA A 60 -9.49 -0.63 -1.66
N ASN A 61 -8.54 -0.52 -2.60
CA ASN A 61 -7.20 0.00 -2.33
C ASN A 61 -7.05 1.50 -2.64
N VAL A 62 -8.17 2.22 -2.83
CA VAL A 62 -8.15 3.67 -3.11
C VAL A 62 -8.21 4.46 -1.80
N ARG A 63 -7.16 5.22 -1.52
CA ARG A 63 -7.18 6.25 -0.45
C ARG A 63 -7.78 7.54 -1.03
N LYS A 64 -9.05 7.81 -0.74
CA LYS A 64 -9.70 9.09 -1.09
C LYS A 64 -9.71 10.01 0.13
N PRO A 65 -9.38 11.31 0.00
CA PRO A 65 -9.60 12.27 1.08
C PRO A 65 -11.11 12.31 1.36
N GLN A 66 -11.54 12.11 2.61
CA GLN A 66 -12.98 12.10 2.91
C GLN A 66 -13.55 13.53 3.03
N GLY A 67 -12.70 14.55 2.87
CA GLY A 67 -13.06 15.96 2.91
C GLY A 67 -12.78 16.58 4.28
N ALA A 68 -13.29 17.78 4.48
CA ALA A 68 -13.28 18.40 5.80
C ALA A 68 -14.62 19.07 6.07
N LEU A 69 -15.11 18.95 7.30
CA LEU A 69 -16.23 19.73 7.82
C LEU A 69 -15.65 21.00 8.44
N GLU A 70 -16.17 22.16 8.03
CA GLU A 70 -15.80 23.46 8.59
C GLU A 70 -17.03 24.11 9.23
N ASP A 71 -16.90 24.44 10.52
CA ASP A 71 -17.69 25.49 11.18
C ASP A 71 -16.76 26.70 11.36
N GLY A 72 -17.26 27.94 11.42
CA GLY A 72 -16.48 29.19 11.30
C GLY A 72 -15.27 29.39 12.24
N THR A 73 -15.01 28.44 13.15
CA THR A 73 -13.81 28.39 14.01
C THR A 73 -13.07 27.03 14.01
N HIS A 74 -13.61 25.96 13.40
CA HIS A 74 -13.04 24.61 13.47
C HIS A 74 -13.14 23.86 12.14
N ARG A 75 -12.04 23.23 11.72
CA ARG A 75 -11.98 22.31 10.58
C ARG A 75 -11.65 20.91 11.06
N TRP A 76 -12.53 19.95 10.79
CA TRP A 76 -12.28 18.53 11.02
C TRP A 76 -12.07 17.82 9.70
N GLN A 77 -10.93 17.16 9.55
CA GLN A 77 -10.68 16.28 8.42
C GLN A 77 -11.37 14.93 8.69
N ILE A 78 -12.14 14.46 7.71
CA ILE A 78 -12.76 13.14 7.72
C ILE A 78 -11.77 12.17 7.07
#